data_AF-A0A0R1TYB5-F1
#
_entry.id   AF-A0A0R1TYB5-F1
#
_cell.length_a   1.000
_cell.length_b   1.000
_cell.length_c   1.000
_cell.angle_alpha   90.00
_cell.angle_beta   90.00
_cell.angle_gamma   90.00
#
_symmetry.space_group_name_H-M   'P 1'
#
loop_
_entity.id
_entity.type
_entity.pdbx_description
1 polymer ?
#
loop_
_entity_poly.entity_id
_entity_poly.type
_entity_poly.pdbx_seq_one_letter_code
_entity_poly.pdbx_strand_id
1 'polypeptide(L)'
;MKTGTKKGWMFFLLCVSLLRTVIGFYATCFGKKQSLDLSSTGDSQADVLLNDLKVVLDKQYLFSTNAYNKLLVGLLLIILILALASWSVNYRQSLLLYLAYFVLSLVKVIYGYINTLQIANFYTAVSQRTATLTTAKISLIIMIMIYAAISCFILYNLRSVTKGK
;
A
#
# COMPACT_ATOMS: atom_id res chain seq x y z
N MET A 1 -19.14 11.35 30.02
CA MET A 1 -17.71 11.10 29.66
C MET A 1 -17.45 9.82 28.83
N LYS A 2 -18.42 9.18 28.14
CA LYS A 2 -18.20 7.90 27.39
C LYS A 2 -18.01 8.02 25.86
N THR A 3 -18.01 9.23 25.30
CA THR A 3 -17.92 9.47 23.84
C THR A 3 -16.52 9.80 23.33
N GLY A 4 -15.58 10.17 24.21
CA GLY A 4 -14.21 10.55 23.83
C GLY A 4 -13.33 9.38 23.39
N THR A 5 -13.39 8.25 24.11
CA THR A 5 -12.60 7.04 23.81
C THR A 5 -13.05 6.32 22.54
N LYS A 6 -14.35 6.37 22.21
CA LYS A 6 -14.89 5.79 20.97
C LYS A 6 -14.44 6.51 19.69
N LYS A 7 -13.88 7.71 19.82
CA LYS A 7 -13.36 8.49 18.69
C LYS A 7 -11.82 8.40 18.60
N GLY A 8 -11.11 8.24 19.72
CA GLY A 8 -9.63 8.22 19.71
C GLY A 8 -9.00 7.18 18.77
N TRP A 9 -9.55 5.96 18.70
CA TRP A 9 -9.00 4.89 17.85
C TRP A 9 -9.06 5.22 16.36
N MET A 10 -10.14 5.84 15.90
CA MET A 10 -10.34 6.13 14.48
C MET A 10 -9.49 7.33 14.05
N PHE A 11 -9.31 8.32 14.93
CA PHE A 11 -8.32 9.38 14.71
C PHE A 11 -6.90 8.80 14.56
N PHE A 12 -6.51 7.89 15.46
CA PHE A 12 -5.21 7.22 15.37
C PHE A 12 -5.04 6.46 14.05
N LEU A 13 -6.05 5.67 13.65
CA LEU A 13 -6.05 4.94 12.39
C LEU A 13 -5.95 5.85 11.15
N LEU A 14 -6.67 6.98 11.16
CA LEU A 14 -6.59 7.99 10.10
C LEU A 14 -5.20 8.61 10.03
N CYS A 15 -4.60 8.99 11.15
CA CYS A 15 -3.25 9.56 11.20
C CYS A 15 -2.18 8.59 10.70
N VAL A 16 -2.21 7.32 11.14
CA VAL A 16 -1.27 6.30 10.67
C VAL A 16 -1.44 6.03 9.18
N SER A 17 -2.68 5.98 8.70
CA SER A 17 -2.99 5.81 7.28
C SER A 17 -2.53 7.00 6.44
N LEU A 18 -2.72 8.22 6.95
CA LEU A 18 -2.24 9.45 6.32
C LEU A 18 -0.72 9.46 6.24
N LEU A 19 -0.02 9.17 7.33
CA LEU A 19 1.44 9.11 7.34
C LEU A 19 1.97 8.11 6.31
N ARG A 20 1.43 6.89 6.30
CA ARG A 20 1.77 5.86 5.31
C ARG A 20 1.52 6.33 3.87
N THR A 21 0.39 6.99 3.64
CA THR A 21 0.00 7.45 2.30
C THR A 21 0.86 8.61 1.83
N VAL A 22 1.24 9.53 2.73
CA VAL A 22 2.16 10.64 2.44
C VAL A 22 3.55 10.12 2.09
N ILE A 23 4.08 9.16 2.86
CA ILE A 23 5.37 8.52 2.53
C ILE A 23 5.30 7.85 1.16
N GLY A 24 4.22 7.11 0.89
CA GLY A 24 3.99 6.47 -0.41
C GLY A 24 3.86 7.48 -1.56
N PHE A 25 3.16 8.60 -1.32
CA PHE A 25 3.01 9.67 -2.31
C PHE A 25 4.36 10.31 -2.63
N TYR A 26 5.16 10.59 -1.59
CA TYR A 26 6.51 11.13 -1.77
C TYR A 26 7.38 10.19 -2.60
N ALA A 27 7.41 8.90 -2.27
CA ALA A 27 8.18 7.90 -3.01
C ALA A 27 7.72 7.75 -4.47
N THR A 28 6.41 7.81 -4.73
CA THR A 28 5.83 7.65 -6.08
C THR A 28 5.96 8.90 -6.95
N CYS A 29 5.84 10.10 -6.38
CA CYS A 29 5.87 11.36 -7.13
C CYS A 29 7.27 11.98 -7.23
N PHE A 30 8.08 11.88 -6.17
CA PHE A 30 9.38 12.54 -6.05
C PHE A 30 10.55 11.55 -5.91
N GLY A 31 10.27 10.25 -5.92
CA GLY A 31 11.30 9.21 -5.88
C GLY A 31 12.25 9.34 -7.06
N LYS A 32 13.54 9.51 -6.75
CA LYS A 32 14.61 9.46 -7.75
C LYS A 32 15.04 8.01 -7.95
N LYS A 33 15.35 7.65 -9.19
CA LYS A 33 15.96 6.36 -9.51
C LYS A 33 17.32 6.29 -8.79
N GLN A 34 17.51 5.29 -7.94
CA GLN A 34 18.85 4.97 -7.44
C GLN A 34 19.60 4.25 -8.56
N SER A 35 20.65 4.89 -9.08
CA SER A 35 21.59 4.24 -9.98
C SER A 35 22.46 3.30 -9.16
N LEU A 36 22.29 2.00 -9.36
CA LEU A 36 23.26 1.01 -8.92
C LEU A 36 24.37 0.92 -9.97
N ASP A 37 25.47 1.62 -9.72
CA ASP A 37 26.75 1.32 -10.37
C ASP A 37 27.38 0.14 -9.65
N LEU A 38 27.03 -1.05 -10.14
CA LEU A 38 27.59 -2.30 -9.67
C LEU A 38 28.75 -2.68 -10.59
N SER A 39 29.96 -2.57 -10.08
CA SER A 39 31.18 -3.07 -10.74
C SER A 39 31.16 -4.60 -10.80
N SER A 40 31.79 -5.18 -11.82
CA SER A 40 31.99 -6.63 -11.88
C SER A 40 32.74 -7.10 -10.63
N THR A 41 32.25 -8.19 -10.06
CA THR A 41 32.83 -8.84 -8.88
C THR A 41 33.91 -9.85 -9.26
N GLY A 42 34.06 -10.17 -10.54
CA GLY A 42 34.94 -11.24 -11.04
C GLY A 42 34.33 -12.65 -10.92
N ASP A 43 33.19 -12.80 -10.24
CA ASP A 43 32.42 -14.05 -10.19
C ASP A 43 31.22 -13.96 -11.13
N SER A 44 31.21 -14.83 -12.14
CA SER A 44 30.14 -14.88 -13.15
C SER A 44 28.73 -15.09 -12.56
N GLN A 45 28.59 -15.83 -11.46
CA GLN A 45 27.29 -16.04 -10.83
C GLN A 45 26.85 -14.79 -10.07
N ALA A 46 27.77 -14.17 -9.33
CA ALA A 46 27.48 -12.92 -8.63
C ALA A 46 27.13 -11.79 -9.59
N ASP A 47 27.83 -11.68 -10.72
CA ASP A 47 27.56 -10.66 -11.74
C ASP A 47 26.19 -10.84 -12.41
N VAL A 48 25.76 -12.09 -12.65
CA VAL A 48 24.40 -12.39 -13.14
C VAL A 48 23.34 -11.95 -12.11
N LEU A 49 23.54 -12.24 -10.83
CA LEU A 49 22.61 -11.84 -9.78
C LEU A 49 22.51 -10.32 -9.64
N LEU A 50 23.65 -9.61 -9.72
CA LEU A 50 23.69 -8.15 -9.67
C LEU A 50 22.98 -7.52 -10.87
N ASN A 51 23.14 -8.12 -12.06
CA ASN A 51 22.45 -7.67 -13.26
C ASN A 51 20.94 -7.88 -13.16
N ASP A 52 20.49 -9.05 -12.71
CA ASP A 52 19.06 -9.34 -12.47
C ASP A 52 18.46 -8.35 -11.46
N LEU A 53 19.18 -8.06 -10.37
CA LEU A 53 18.77 -7.09 -9.37
C LEU A 53 18.60 -5.68 -9.96
N LYS A 54 19.54 -5.25 -10.81
CA LYS A 54 19.46 -3.95 -11.50
C LYS A 54 18.24 -3.87 -12.41
N VAL A 55 17.99 -4.90 -13.21
CA VAL A 55 16.81 -4.96 -14.11
C VAL A 55 15.52 -4.94 -13.29
N VAL A 56 15.44 -5.73 -12.21
CA VAL A 56 14.27 -5.77 -11.33
C VAL A 56 14.01 -4.41 -10.67
N LEU A 57 15.04 -3.76 -10.13
CA LEU A 57 14.90 -2.44 -9.51
C LEU A 57 14.46 -1.38 -10.51
N ASP A 58 14.97 -1.43 -11.74
CA ASP A 58 14.53 -0.55 -12.82
C ASP A 58 13.05 -0.73 -13.14
N LYS A 59 12.58 -1.97 -13.24
CA LYS A 59 11.15 -2.25 -13.49
C LYS A 59 10.27 -1.87 -12.30
N GLN A 60 10.72 -2.10 -11.07
CA GLN A 60 10.02 -1.65 -9.86
C GLN A 60 9.92 -0.12 -9.79
N TYR A 61 10.99 0.59 -10.15
CA TYR A 61 11.00 2.05 -10.19
C TYR A 61 10.02 2.60 -11.23
N LEU A 62 10.06 2.05 -12.46
CA LEU A 62 9.15 2.44 -13.54
C LEU A 62 7.68 2.20 -13.15
N PHE A 63 7.39 1.08 -12.50
CA PHE A 63 6.06 0.81 -11.99
C PHE A 63 5.65 1.79 -10.89
N SER A 64 6.51 1.99 -9.88
CA SER A 64 6.23 2.85 -8.74
C SER A 64 5.97 4.30 -9.14
N THR A 65 6.59 4.76 -10.23
CA THR A 65 6.49 6.14 -10.72
C THR A 65 5.55 6.31 -11.92
N ASN A 66 4.84 5.24 -12.34
CA ASN A 66 3.91 5.32 -13.47
C ASN A 66 2.69 6.20 -13.14
N ALA A 67 2.01 6.67 -14.20
CA ALA A 67 0.86 7.56 -14.06
C ALA A 67 -0.30 6.92 -13.28
N TYR A 68 -0.56 5.62 -13.49
CA TYR A 68 -1.65 4.90 -12.82
C TYR A 68 -1.45 4.79 -11.32
N ASN A 69 -0.25 4.43 -10.86
CA ASN A 69 0.10 4.35 -9.45
C ASN A 69 0.09 5.75 -8.83
N LYS A 70 0.62 6.78 -9.52
CA LYS A 70 0.52 8.18 -9.08
C LYS A 70 -0.93 8.61 -8.85
N LEU A 71 -1.80 8.36 -9.81
CA LEU A 71 -3.24 8.64 -9.69
C LEU A 71 -3.85 7.89 -8.50
N LEU A 72 -3.53 6.61 -8.35
CA LEU A 72 -4.08 5.79 -7.29
C LEU A 72 -3.61 6.25 -5.90
N VAL A 73 -2.33 6.59 -5.72
CA VAL A 73 -1.83 7.16 -4.46
C VAL A 73 -2.41 8.54 -4.19
N GLY A 74 -2.57 9.37 -5.23
CA GLY A 74 -3.23 10.67 -5.12
C GLY A 74 -4.68 10.56 -4.64
N LEU A 75 -5.46 9.63 -5.22
CA LEU A 75 -6.83 9.35 -4.79
C LEU A 75 -6.91 8.87 -3.34
N LEU A 76 -6.00 7.97 -2.93
CA LEU A 76 -5.91 7.53 -1.52
C LEU A 76 -5.68 8.71 -0.57
N LEU A 77 -4.80 9.63 -0.94
CA LEU A 77 -4.50 10.83 -0.14
C LEU A 77 -5.71 11.75 -0.04
N ILE A 78 -6.40 12.01 -1.15
CA ILE A 78 -7.61 12.84 -1.19
C ILE A 78 -8.70 12.25 -0.29
N ILE A 79 -8.97 10.95 -0.40
CA ILE A 79 -9.99 10.28 0.42
C ILE A 79 -9.65 10.39 1.90
N LEU A 80 -8.39 10.20 2.29
CA LEU A 80 -7.96 10.34 3.68
C LEU A 80 -8.12 11.76 4.21
N ILE A 81 -7.76 12.78 3.42
CA ILE A 81 -7.95 14.18 3.80
C ILE A 81 -9.45 14.47 3.99
N LEU A 82 -10.31 14.01 3.09
CA LEU A 82 -11.76 14.16 3.21
C LEU A 82 -12.32 13.42 4.43
N ALA A 83 -11.80 12.22 4.74
CA ALA A 83 -12.19 11.46 5.92
C ALA A 83 -11.81 12.18 7.22
N LEU A 84 -10.63 12.79 7.26
CA LEU A 84 -10.14 13.61 8.37
C LEU A 84 -10.94 14.90 8.51
N ALA A 85 -11.22 15.62 7.42
CA ALA A 85 -12.05 16.82 7.45
C ALA A 85 -13.47 16.54 7.94
N SER A 86 -14.03 15.39 7.52
CA SER A 86 -15.39 14.97 7.90
C SER A 86 -15.49 14.44 9.35
N TRP A 87 -14.35 14.16 10.00
CA TRP A 87 -14.27 13.53 11.33
C TRP A 87 -15.10 14.25 12.41
N SER A 88 -14.90 15.57 12.51
CA SER A 88 -15.52 16.39 13.55
C SER A 88 -16.95 16.81 13.22
N VAL A 89 -17.28 16.90 11.93
CA VAL A 89 -18.57 17.38 11.42
C VAL A 89 -19.58 16.24 11.29
N ASN A 90 -19.20 15.17 10.58
CA ASN A 90 -20.06 14.02 10.31
C ASN A 90 -19.26 12.71 10.44
N TYR A 91 -19.22 12.21 11.67
CA TYR A 91 -18.50 10.98 12.03
C TYR A 91 -18.91 9.78 11.16
N ARG A 92 -20.18 9.67 10.77
CA ARG A 92 -20.66 8.58 9.89
C ARG A 92 -20.05 8.69 8.49
N GLN A 93 -19.98 9.90 7.95
CA GLN A 93 -19.34 10.15 6.66
C GLN A 93 -17.84 9.90 6.71
N SER A 94 -17.16 10.28 7.79
CA SER A 94 -15.74 9.97 8.02
C SER A 94 -15.48 8.46 8.00
N LEU A 95 -16.32 7.65 8.67
CA LEU A 95 -16.23 6.18 8.63
C LEU A 95 -16.42 5.62 7.22
N LEU A 96 -17.39 6.13 6.46
CA LEU A 96 -17.64 5.67 5.07
C LEU A 96 -16.49 6.02 4.14
N LEU A 97 -15.95 7.24 4.22
CA LEU A 97 -14.77 7.65 3.45
C LEU A 97 -13.55 6.81 3.81
N TYR A 98 -13.37 6.49 5.09
CA TYR A 98 -12.27 5.63 5.51
C TYR A 98 -12.44 4.18 5.02
N LEU A 99 -13.69 3.68 4.96
CA LEU A 99 -13.97 2.38 4.35
C LEU A 99 -13.69 2.39 2.83
N ALA A 100 -14.03 3.47 2.13
CA ALA A 100 -13.65 3.65 0.72
C ALA A 100 -12.11 3.67 0.53
N TYR A 101 -11.38 4.32 1.45
CA TYR A 101 -9.91 4.28 1.46
C TYR A 101 -9.37 2.85 1.60
N PHE A 102 -9.98 2.00 2.42
CA PHE A 102 -9.57 0.58 2.53
C PHE A 102 -9.83 -0.20 1.25
N VAL A 103 -11.00 -0.02 0.63
CA VAL A 103 -11.30 -0.69 -0.65
C VAL A 103 -10.28 -0.28 -1.71
N LEU A 104 -9.99 1.02 -1.83
CA LEU A 104 -8.99 1.51 -2.78
C LEU A 104 -7.57 1.05 -2.44
N SER A 105 -7.25 0.93 -1.14
CA SER A 105 -5.97 0.36 -0.68
C SER A 105 -5.83 -1.10 -1.08
N LEU A 106 -6.92 -1.87 -1.04
CA LEU A 106 -6.93 -3.26 -1.48
C LEU A 106 -6.68 -3.35 -3.00
N VAL A 107 -7.31 -2.48 -3.79
CA VAL A 107 -7.02 -2.35 -5.24
C VAL A 107 -5.53 -2.05 -5.46
N LYS A 108 -4.92 -1.14 -4.68
CA LYS A 108 -3.48 -0.86 -4.74
C LYS A 108 -2.63 -2.12 -4.49
N VAL A 109 -2.97 -2.88 -3.45
CA VAL A 109 -2.24 -4.09 -3.07
C VAL A 109 -2.34 -5.15 -4.16
N ILE A 110 -3.53 -5.37 -4.73
CA ILE A 110 -3.72 -6.28 -5.88
C ILE A 110 -2.89 -5.81 -7.08
N TYR A 111 -2.96 -4.51 -7.41
CA TYR A 111 -2.20 -3.95 -8.52
C TYR A 111 -0.68 -4.15 -8.33
N GLY A 112 -0.17 -3.93 -7.12
CA GLY A 112 1.21 -4.23 -6.75
C GLY A 112 1.57 -5.71 -6.88
N TYR A 113 0.69 -6.62 -6.47
CA TYR A 113 0.89 -8.05 -6.61
C TYR A 113 1.00 -8.48 -8.08
N ILE A 114 0.10 -8.00 -8.96
CA ILE A 114 0.14 -8.28 -10.40
C ILE A 114 1.47 -7.82 -11.00
N ASN A 115 1.94 -6.63 -10.62
CA ASN A 115 3.24 -6.14 -11.08
C ASN A 115 4.39 -7.02 -10.57
N THR A 116 4.36 -7.47 -9.32
CA THR A 116 5.39 -8.39 -8.80
C THR A 116 5.42 -9.72 -9.55
N LEU A 117 4.26 -10.24 -10.00
CA LEU A 117 4.21 -11.42 -10.87
C LEU A 117 4.97 -11.20 -12.18
N GLN A 118 4.80 -10.03 -12.80
CA GLN A 118 5.50 -9.67 -14.04
C GLN A 118 7.00 -9.48 -13.78
N ILE A 119 7.36 -8.82 -12.68
CA ILE A 119 8.76 -8.53 -12.35
C ILE A 119 9.55 -9.80 -12.00
N ALA A 120 8.91 -10.79 -11.38
CA ALA A 120 9.56 -12.04 -11.02
C ALA A 120 10.12 -12.81 -12.25
N ASN A 121 9.57 -12.56 -13.45
CA ASN A 121 10.06 -13.17 -14.68
C ASN A 121 11.45 -12.63 -15.12
N PHE A 122 11.92 -11.51 -14.57
CA PHE A 122 13.26 -10.99 -14.84
C PHE A 122 14.36 -11.70 -14.03
N TYR A 123 14.01 -12.48 -13.00
CA TYR A 123 15.00 -13.33 -12.33
C TYR A 123 15.32 -14.54 -13.21
N THR A 124 16.60 -14.74 -13.50
CA THR A 124 17.11 -15.92 -14.22
C THR A 124 17.03 -17.17 -13.36
N ALA A 125 17.36 -17.04 -12.06
CA ALA A 125 17.32 -18.15 -11.10
C ALA A 125 15.88 -18.51 -10.69
N VAL A 126 15.53 -19.80 -10.86
CA VAL A 126 14.21 -20.35 -10.46
C VAL A 126 13.96 -20.18 -8.97
N SER A 127 14.99 -20.32 -8.13
CA SER A 127 14.91 -20.14 -6.68
C SER A 127 14.49 -18.72 -6.30
N GLN A 128 15.08 -17.70 -6.94
CA GLN A 128 14.76 -16.30 -6.69
C GLN A 128 13.36 -15.94 -7.17
N ARG A 129 13.00 -16.37 -8.38
CA ARG A 129 11.63 -16.20 -8.91
C ARG A 129 10.60 -16.80 -7.97
N THR A 130 10.82 -18.04 -7.52
CA THR A 130 9.91 -18.76 -6.61
C THR A 130 9.82 -18.05 -5.26
N ALA A 131 10.94 -17.59 -4.70
CA ALA A 131 10.96 -16.84 -3.46
C ALA A 131 10.15 -15.53 -3.59
N THR A 132 10.41 -14.71 -4.61
CA THR A 132 9.68 -13.46 -4.85
C THR A 132 8.17 -13.68 -4.99
N LEU A 133 7.75 -14.68 -5.78
CA LEU A 133 6.35 -15.01 -5.98
C LEU A 133 5.67 -15.47 -4.68
N THR A 134 6.37 -16.29 -3.90
CA THR A 134 5.86 -16.81 -2.62
C THR A 134 5.70 -15.68 -1.61
N THR A 135 6.71 -14.82 -1.45
CA THR A 135 6.65 -13.64 -0.58
C THR A 135 5.52 -12.71 -0.99
N ALA A 136 5.35 -12.46 -2.29
CA ALA A 136 4.28 -11.59 -2.79
C ALA A 136 2.89 -12.16 -2.48
N LYS A 137 2.70 -13.48 -2.66
CA LYS A 137 1.44 -14.17 -2.36
C LYS A 137 1.11 -14.14 -0.87
N ILE A 138 2.09 -14.43 -0.01
CA ILE A 138 1.92 -14.38 1.45
C ILE A 138 1.58 -12.95 1.88
N SER A 139 2.30 -11.95 1.36
CA SER A 139 2.05 -10.54 1.66
C SER A 139 0.64 -10.12 1.26
N LEU A 140 0.17 -10.53 0.08
CA LEU A 140 -1.20 -10.27 -0.39
C LEU A 140 -2.24 -10.86 0.57
N ILE A 141 -2.09 -12.13 0.95
CA ILE A 141 -3.01 -12.82 1.86
C ILE A 141 -3.07 -12.11 3.22
N ILE A 142 -1.91 -11.76 3.79
CA ILE A 142 -1.83 -11.03 5.07
C ILE A 142 -2.51 -9.67 4.96
N MET A 143 -2.24 -8.90 3.91
CA MET A 143 -2.85 -7.58 3.70
C MET A 143 -4.37 -7.67 3.55
N ILE A 144 -4.88 -8.66 2.81
CA ILE A 144 -6.32 -8.91 2.67
C ILE A 144 -6.94 -9.22 4.03
N MET A 145 -6.33 -10.11 4.83
CA MET A 145 -6.83 -10.44 6.17
C MET A 145 -6.87 -9.22 7.09
N ILE A 146 -5.82 -8.40 7.09
CA ILE A 146 -5.76 -7.16 7.89
C ILE A 146 -6.87 -6.20 7.46
N TYR A 147 -7.03 -5.97 6.15
CA TYR A 147 -8.05 -5.06 5.63
C TYR A 147 -9.46 -5.58 5.87
N ALA A 148 -9.69 -6.88 5.79
CA ALA A 148 -10.96 -7.49 6.16
C ALA A 148 -11.28 -7.29 7.64
N ALA A 149 -10.31 -7.54 8.53
CA ALA A 149 -10.48 -7.35 9.98
C ALA A 149 -10.81 -5.88 10.32
N ILE A 150 -10.08 -4.92 9.75
CA ILE A 150 -10.33 -3.49 9.99
C ILE A 150 -11.68 -3.08 9.39
N SER A 151 -12.04 -3.57 8.21
CA SER A 151 -13.33 -3.27 7.58
C SER A 151 -14.50 -3.80 8.41
N CYS A 152 -14.41 -5.03 8.93
CA CYS A 152 -15.39 -5.59 9.87
C CYS A 152 -15.53 -4.74 11.13
N PHE A 153 -14.40 -4.28 11.69
CA PHE A 153 -14.40 -3.39 12.85
C PHE A 153 -15.08 -2.03 12.56
N ILE A 154 -14.81 -1.43 11.41
CA ILE A 154 -15.45 -0.18 10.98
C ILE A 154 -16.95 -0.38 10.78
N LEU A 155 -17.37 -1.45 10.10
CA LEU A 155 -18.78 -1.77 9.86
C LEU A 155 -19.55 -2.02 11.16
N TYR A 156 -18.95 -2.72 12.12
CA TYR A 156 -19.52 -2.91 13.44
C TYR A 156 -19.78 -1.57 14.15
N ASN A 157 -18.78 -0.68 14.14
CA ASN A 157 -18.90 0.65 14.72
C ASN A 157 -19.92 1.51 13.96
N LEU A 158 -19.96 1.44 12.63
CA LEU A 158 -20.93 2.15 11.80
C LEU A 158 -22.37 1.77 12.19
N ARG A 159 -22.65 0.47 12.37
CA ARG A 159 -23.97 -0.04 12.82
C ARG A 159 -24.33 0.49 14.21
N SER A 160 -23.37 0.60 15.11
CA SER A 160 -23.61 1.16 16.45
C SER A 160 -24.00 2.64 16.41
N VAL A 161 -23.43 3.40 15.47
CA VAL A 161 -23.73 4.83 15.27
C VAL A 161 -25.12 5.03 14.67
N THR A 162 -25.58 4.14 13.78
CA THR A 162 -26.93 4.20 13.20
C THR A 162 -28.02 3.76 14.16
N LYS A 163 -27.77 2.82 15.07
CA LYS A 163 -28.76 2.36 16.07
C LYS A 163 -28.90 3.28 17.30
N GLY A 164 -27.95 4.18 17.51
CA GLY A 164 -27.95 5.14 18.63
C GLY A 164 -28.55 6.51 18.29
N LYS A 165 -29.17 6.64 17.11
CA LYS A 165 -30.10 7.71 16.72
C LYS A 165 -31.50 7.13 16.74
#